data_AF-A0A0S2JG11-F1
#
_entry.id   AF-A0A0S2JG11-F1
#
_cell.length_a   1.000
_cell.length_b   1.000
_cell.length_c   1.000
_cell.angle_alpha   90.00
_cell.angle_beta   90.00
_cell.angle_gamma   90.00
#
_symmetry.space_group_name_H-M   'P 1'
#
loop_
_entity.id
_entity.type
_entity.pdbx_description
1 polymer ?
#
loop_
_entity_poly.entity_id
_entity_poly.type
_entity_poly.pdbx_seq_one_letter_code
_entity_poly.pdbx_strand_id
1 'polypeptide(L)'
;MQQIIINWPRLFRYSLLFIVFSMLVTIFMHIWFSASLEDAWNNGVNFSMAQLTMSFELSLTLFIFIAFPVLLFRFIFFFSKMIYRGRKPDVAMLNFKTLFNPLNFLLFPSLLNPVGMDYRRRCLISLILLISLYLLMILLIN
;
A
#
# COMPACT_ATOMS: atom_id res chain seq x y z
N MET A 1 -4.71 23.25 11.50
CA MET A 1 -4.86 22.26 10.40
C MET A 1 -3.93 22.69 9.27
N GLN A 2 -2.87 21.93 8.98
CA GLN A 2 -1.98 22.25 7.85
C GLN A 2 -2.64 21.79 6.54
N GLN A 3 -2.76 22.71 5.58
CA GLN A 3 -3.29 22.45 4.25
C GLN A 3 -2.51 21.31 3.59
N ILE A 4 -3.21 20.26 3.16
CA ILE A 4 -2.60 19.17 2.37
C ILE A 4 -2.34 19.75 0.98
N ILE A 5 -1.13 20.25 0.75
CA ILE A 5 -0.71 20.69 -0.58
C ILE A 5 -0.43 19.44 -1.41
N ILE A 6 -1.43 19.01 -2.18
CA ILE A 6 -1.28 17.91 -3.13
C ILE A 6 -0.35 18.41 -4.26
N ASN A 7 0.82 17.80 -4.35
CA ASN A 7 1.76 18.08 -5.43
C ASN A 7 1.33 17.27 -6.68
N TRP A 8 0.37 17.83 -7.44
CA TRP A 8 -0.21 17.23 -8.64
C TRP A 8 0.83 16.73 -9.67
N PRO A 9 1.90 17.48 -9.99
CA PRO A 9 2.93 17.00 -10.90
C PRO A 9 3.60 15.71 -10.42
N ARG A 10 3.84 15.60 -9.11
CA ARG A 10 4.44 14.41 -8.52
C ARG A 10 3.48 13.22 -8.56
N LEU A 11 2.19 13.46 -8.27
CA LEU A 11 1.16 12.42 -8.34
C LEU A 11 1.04 11.87 -9.76
N PHE A 12 0.92 12.76 -10.76
CA PHE A 12 0.79 12.38 -12.17
C PHE A 12 1.98 11.54 -12.66
N ARG A 13 3.21 11.91 -12.31
CA ARG A 13 4.40 11.13 -12.67
C ARG A 13 4.36 9.73 -12.09
N TYR A 14 3.96 9.57 -10.82
CA TYR A 14 3.85 8.25 -10.20
C TYR A 14 2.70 7.43 -10.80
N SER A 15 1.57 8.06 -11.12
CA SER A 15 0.47 7.39 -11.82
C SER A 15 0.89 6.89 -13.21
N LEU A 16 1.63 7.70 -13.97
CA LEU A 16 2.11 7.33 -15.30
C LEU A 16 3.13 6.18 -15.22
N LEU A 17 4.08 6.25 -14.28
CA LEU A 17 5.01 5.15 -14.01
C LEU A 17 4.29 3.85 -13.63
N PHE A 18 3.22 3.96 -12.83
CA PHE A 18 2.40 2.81 -12.48
C PHE A 18 1.68 2.21 -13.69
N ILE A 19 1.12 3.03 -14.57
CA ILE A 19 0.48 2.56 -15.81
C ILE A 19 1.50 1.83 -16.71
N VAL A 20 2.67 2.43 -16.91
CA VAL A 20 3.74 1.81 -17.72
C VAL A 20 4.20 0.49 -17.08
N PHE A 21 4.41 0.47 -15.76
CA PHE A 21 4.76 -0.74 -15.04
C PHE A 21 3.69 -1.82 -15.19
N SER A 22 2.40 -1.47 -15.02
CA SER A 22 1.28 -2.37 -15.21
C SER A 22 1.27 -2.96 -16.61
N MET A 23 1.44 -2.13 -17.64
CA MET A 23 1.48 -2.57 -19.04
C MET A 23 2.62 -3.56 -19.29
N LEU A 24 3.82 -3.25 -18.80
CA LEU A 24 4.99 -4.14 -18.93
C LEU A 24 4.79 -5.47 -18.22
N VAL A 25 4.24 -5.46 -17.01
CA VAL A 25 3.93 -6.68 -16.27
C VAL A 25 2.87 -7.50 -17.01
N THR A 26 1.80 -6.88 -17.52
CA THR A 26 0.78 -7.60 -18.30
C THR A 26 1.38 -8.26 -19.55
N ILE A 27 2.24 -7.55 -20.30
CA ILE A 27 2.94 -8.12 -21.45
C ILE A 27 3.85 -9.27 -21.03
N PHE A 28 4.61 -9.09 -19.95
CA PHE A 28 5.50 -10.12 -19.42
C PHE A 28 4.73 -11.39 -19.02
N MET A 29 3.63 -11.24 -18.28
CA MET A 29 2.80 -12.38 -17.88
C MET A 29 2.19 -13.09 -19.09
N HIS A 30 1.79 -12.34 -20.12
CA HIS A 30 1.27 -12.94 -21.36
C HIS A 30 2.32 -13.79 -22.07
N ILE A 31 3.56 -13.29 -22.20
CA ILE A 31 4.66 -14.05 -22.78
C ILE A 31 4.95 -15.28 -21.91
N TRP A 32 4.96 -15.13 -20.59
CA TRP A 32 5.26 -16.22 -19.66
C TRP A 32 4.24 -17.37 -19.71
N PHE A 33 2.96 -17.07 -19.92
CA PHE A 33 1.89 -18.07 -20.02
C PHE A 33 1.65 -18.59 -21.44
N SER A 34 2.32 -18.05 -22.44
CA SER A 34 2.24 -18.56 -23.82
C SER A 34 3.09 -19.82 -23.99
N ALA A 35 2.54 -20.83 -24.68
CA ALA A 35 3.27 -22.08 -24.96
C ALA A 35 4.42 -21.87 -25.96
N SER A 36 4.33 -20.85 -26.81
CA SER A 36 5.37 -20.43 -27.76
C SER A 36 5.26 -18.93 -28.06
N LEU A 37 6.37 -18.31 -28.53
CA LEU A 37 6.40 -16.91 -28.95
C LEU A 37 5.47 -16.62 -30.15
N GLU A 38 5.29 -17.62 -31.02
CA GLU A 38 4.42 -17.54 -32.20
C GLU A 38 2.94 -17.60 -31.79
N ASP A 39 2.60 -18.42 -30.80
CA ASP A 39 1.28 -18.40 -30.16
C ASP A 39 1.02 -17.10 -29.40
N ALA A 40 2.04 -16.52 -28.75
CA ALA A 40 1.90 -15.23 -28.07
C ALA A 40 1.58 -14.10 -29.06
N TRP A 41 2.20 -14.14 -30.25
CA TRP A 41 1.99 -13.17 -31.31
C TRP A 41 0.61 -13.33 -31.96
N ASN A 42 0.20 -14.56 -32.28
CA ASN A 42 -1.10 -14.84 -32.89
C ASN A 42 -2.27 -14.63 -31.90
N ASN A 43 -2.10 -14.98 -30.62
CA ASN A 43 -3.10 -14.72 -29.57
C ASN A 43 -3.10 -13.27 -29.09
N GLY A 44 -1.99 -12.54 -29.26
CA GLY A 44 -1.92 -11.10 -29.00
C GLY A 44 -2.88 -10.27 -29.88
N VAL A 45 -3.28 -10.80 -31.04
CA VAL A 45 -4.26 -10.19 -31.95
C VAL A 45 -5.69 -10.65 -31.64
N ASN A 46 -5.87 -11.89 -31.16
CA ASN A 46 -7.15 -12.47 -30.76
C ASN A 46 -7.31 -12.49 -29.23
N PHE A 47 -7.16 -11.32 -28.61
CA PHE A 47 -7.28 -11.16 -27.17
C PHE A 47 -8.72 -11.46 -26.73
N SER A 48 -8.94 -12.65 -26.15
CA SER A 48 -10.23 -12.95 -25.51
C SER A 48 -10.36 -12.13 -24.23
N MET A 49 -11.53 -11.54 -24.01
CA MET A 49 -11.83 -10.81 -22.76
C MET A 49 -11.52 -11.65 -21.51
N ALA A 50 -11.68 -12.98 -21.58
CA ALA A 50 -11.38 -13.89 -20.47
C ALA A 50 -9.86 -14.00 -20.16
N GLN A 51 -8.99 -13.93 -21.16
CA GLN A 51 -7.54 -13.97 -20.94
C GLN A 51 -7.04 -12.64 -20.38
N LEU A 52 -7.67 -11.53 -20.77
CA LEU A 52 -7.38 -10.20 -20.24
C LEU A 52 -7.75 -10.09 -18.77
N THR A 53 -8.94 -10.56 -18.39
CA THR A 53 -9.37 -10.57 -16.98
C THR A 53 -8.45 -11.45 -16.13
N MET A 54 -8.12 -12.66 -16.60
CA MET A 54 -7.21 -13.56 -15.89
C MET A 54 -5.80 -12.95 -15.72
N SER A 55 -5.25 -12.35 -16.78
CA SER A 55 -3.94 -11.69 -16.72
C SER A 55 -3.95 -10.48 -15.79
N PHE A 56 -5.04 -9.72 -15.79
CA PHE A 56 -5.24 -8.59 -14.90
C PHE A 56 -5.31 -9.05 -13.44
N GLU A 57 -6.15 -10.02 -13.10
CA GLU A 57 -6.25 -10.60 -11.76
C GLU A 57 -4.90 -11.10 -11.24
N LEU A 58 -4.13 -11.78 -12.09
CA LEU A 58 -2.83 -12.33 -11.70
C LEU A 58 -1.79 -11.24 -11.48
N SER A 59 -1.79 -10.20 -12.32
CA SER A 59 -0.93 -9.03 -12.13
C SER A 59 -1.27 -8.25 -10.85
N LEU A 60 -2.57 -8.13 -10.53
CA LEU A 60 -3.06 -7.46 -9.34
C LEU A 60 -2.72 -8.27 -8.08
N THR A 61 -2.83 -9.60 -8.16
CA THR A 61 -2.41 -10.52 -7.10
C THR A 61 -0.92 -10.36 -6.79
N LEU A 62 -0.06 -10.37 -7.82
CA LEU A 62 1.38 -10.12 -7.66
C LEU A 62 1.67 -8.75 -7.02
N PHE A 63 0.95 -7.71 -7.46
CA PHE A 63 1.06 -6.39 -6.88
C PHE A 63 0.69 -6.40 -5.39
N ILE A 64 -0.40 -7.06 -4.98
CA ILE A 64 -0.80 -7.19 -3.57
C ILE A 64 0.29 -7.92 -2.77
N PHE A 65 0.82 -9.03 -3.28
CA PHE A 65 1.86 -9.82 -2.61
C PHE A 65 3.14 -9.02 -2.33
N ILE A 66 3.47 -8.05 -3.18
CA ILE A 66 4.63 -7.17 -2.98
C ILE A 66 4.25 -5.95 -2.12
N ALA A 67 3.11 -5.31 -2.39
CA ALA A 67 2.71 -4.08 -1.74
C ALA A 67 2.34 -4.29 -0.26
N PHE A 68 1.71 -5.40 0.08
CA PHE A 68 1.29 -5.72 1.44
C PHE A 68 2.47 -5.78 2.44
N PRO A 69 3.52 -6.60 2.24
CA PRO A 69 4.66 -6.65 3.16
C PRO A 69 5.41 -5.31 3.22
N VAL A 70 5.53 -4.59 2.10
CA VAL A 70 6.16 -3.26 2.07
C VAL A 70 5.39 -2.27 2.94
N LEU A 71 4.07 -2.22 2.83
CA LEU A 71 3.24 -1.32 3.63
C LEU A 71 3.18 -1.75 5.10
N LEU A 72 3.15 -3.05 5.38
CA LEU A 72 3.22 -3.58 6.74
C LEU A 72 4.53 -3.19 7.43
N PHE A 73 5.66 -3.41 6.74
CA PHE A 73 6.97 -2.98 7.24
C PHE A 73 7.02 -1.47 7.47
N ARG A 74 6.52 -0.69 6.51
CA ARG A 74 6.45 0.78 6.62
C ARG A 74 5.60 1.22 7.82
N PHE A 75 4.46 0.56 8.04
CA PHE A 75 3.61 0.81 9.20
C PHE A 75 4.36 0.53 10.49
N ILE A 76 4.92 -0.69 10.64
CA ILE A 76 5.65 -1.11 11.84
C ILE A 76 6.82 -0.16 12.13
N PHE A 77 7.60 0.19 11.11
CA PHE A 77 8.75 1.10 11.24
C PHE A 77 8.37 2.47 11.78
N PHE A 78 7.35 3.12 11.20
CA PHE A 78 6.90 4.42 11.67
C PHE A 78 6.17 4.32 13.01
N PHE A 79 5.47 3.21 13.26
CA PHE A 79 4.76 2.97 14.50
C PHE A 79 5.75 2.83 15.66
N SER A 80 6.80 2.03 15.51
CA SER A 80 7.91 1.95 16.47
C SER A 80 8.50 3.33 16.71
N LYS A 81 8.86 4.09 15.66
CA LYS A 81 9.41 5.46 15.83
C LYS A 81 8.45 6.41 16.56
N MET A 82 7.15 6.30 16.30
CA MET A 82 6.12 7.08 17.00
C MET A 82 6.11 6.77 18.50
N ILE A 83 6.20 5.49 18.89
CA ILE A 83 6.20 5.10 20.31
C ILE A 83 7.50 5.54 21.00
N TYR A 84 8.66 5.33 20.37
CA TYR A 84 9.96 5.64 20.99
C TYR A 84 10.31 7.13 21.01
N ARG A 85 10.00 7.88 19.94
CA ARG A 85 10.43 9.28 19.77
C ARG A 85 9.29 10.29 19.65
N GLY A 86 8.08 9.83 19.33
CA GLY A 86 6.91 10.69 19.10
C GLY A 86 6.06 10.97 20.34
N ARG A 87 6.34 10.31 21.45
CA ARG A 87 5.62 10.42 22.72
C ARG A 87 5.97 11.74 23.43
N LYS A 88 4.99 12.33 24.11
CA LYS A 88 5.25 13.42 25.07
C LYS A 88 6.02 12.90 26.29
N PRO A 89 6.92 13.69 26.89
CA PRO A 89 7.77 13.24 28.00
C PRO A 89 6.97 12.71 29.21
N ASP A 90 5.80 13.30 29.48
CA ASP A 90 4.96 12.96 30.64
C ASP A 90 4.06 11.73 30.42
N VAL A 91 3.98 11.22 29.20
CA VAL A 91 3.13 10.08 28.86
C VAL A 91 3.96 8.82 28.97
N ALA A 92 3.67 7.91 29.89
CA ALA A 92 4.35 6.61 30.01
C ALA A 92 4.03 5.69 28.81
N MET A 93 4.96 4.80 28.46
CA MET A 93 4.83 3.90 27.30
C MET A 93 3.81 2.77 27.55
N LEU A 94 3.77 2.27 28.78
CA LEU A 94 2.78 1.33 29.31
C LEU A 94 2.44 1.79 30.72
N ASN A 95 1.19 2.16 30.96
CA ASN A 95 0.73 2.54 32.30
C ASN A 95 -0.50 1.69 32.66
N PHE A 96 -0.38 0.94 33.75
CA PHE A 96 -1.43 0.04 34.26
C PHE A 96 -2.72 0.79 34.60
N LYS A 97 -2.65 2.08 34.94
CA LYS A 97 -3.83 2.88 35.30
C LYS A 97 -4.67 3.35 34.12
N THR A 98 -4.17 3.27 32.89
CA THR A 98 -4.81 3.91 31.73
C THR A 98 -5.13 2.94 30.59
N LEU A 99 -4.95 1.63 30.79
CA LEU A 99 -5.24 0.64 29.75
C LEU A 99 -4.56 1.02 28.41
N PHE A 100 -3.36 1.61 28.48
CA PHE A 100 -2.72 2.24 27.32
C PHE A 100 -2.26 1.15 26.34
N ASN A 101 -3.11 0.90 25.35
CA ASN A 101 -2.73 0.19 24.15
C ASN A 101 -1.86 1.13 23.30
N PRO A 102 -0.67 0.72 22.81
CA PRO A 102 0.15 1.51 21.89
C PRO A 102 -0.62 2.01 20.66
N LEU A 103 -1.71 1.35 20.29
CA LEU A 103 -2.64 1.81 19.24
C LEU A 103 -3.37 3.11 19.60
N ASN A 104 -3.48 3.48 20.88
CA ASN A 104 -4.07 4.74 21.33
C ASN A 104 -3.30 5.95 20.80
N PHE A 105 -2.00 5.82 20.51
CA PHE A 105 -1.23 6.89 19.85
C PHE A 105 -1.71 7.17 18.42
N LEU A 106 -2.34 6.20 17.74
CA LEU A 106 -2.96 6.42 16.44
C LEU A 106 -4.29 7.18 16.58
N LEU A 107 -5.04 6.94 17.64
CA LEU A 107 -6.37 7.52 17.86
C LEU A 107 -6.31 8.91 18.51
N PHE A 108 -5.44 9.10 19.50
CA PHE A 108 -5.37 10.31 20.33
C PHE A 108 -4.10 11.13 20.02
N PRO A 109 -4.21 12.18 19.19
CA PRO A 109 -3.05 13.04 18.86
C PRO A 109 -2.54 13.85 20.06
N SER A 110 -3.35 14.04 21.11
CA SER A 110 -2.97 14.77 22.32
C SER A 110 -1.78 14.17 23.08
N LEU A 111 -1.51 12.89 22.86
CA LEU A 111 -0.44 12.12 23.50
C LEU A 111 0.93 12.28 22.82
N LEU A 112 0.94 12.90 21.63
CA LEU A 112 2.11 12.99 20.77
C LEU A 112 2.72 14.38 20.77
N ASN A 113 4.04 14.43 20.59
CA ASN A 113 4.79 15.64 20.30
C ASN A 113 4.70 15.97 18.78
N PRO A 114 5.21 17.13 18.31
CA PRO A 114 5.13 17.50 16.90
C PRO A 114 5.76 16.47 15.94
N VAL A 115 6.86 15.83 16.36
CA VAL A 115 7.54 14.78 15.57
C VAL A 115 6.70 13.51 15.51
N GLY A 116 6.03 13.15 16.61
CA GLY A 116 5.11 12.02 16.71
C GLY A 116 3.88 12.21 15.83
N MET A 117 3.41 13.44 15.66
CA MET A 117 2.31 13.75 14.74
C MET A 117 2.64 13.44 13.28
N ASP A 118 3.89 13.67 12.86
CA ASP A 118 4.34 13.29 11.52
C ASP A 118 4.43 11.77 11.34
N TYR A 119 4.96 11.06 12.34
CA TYR A 119 4.99 9.60 12.31
C TYR A 119 3.58 9.00 12.32
N ARG A 120 2.67 9.54 13.14
CA ARG A 120 1.25 9.17 13.16
C ARG A 120 0.62 9.31 11.78
N ARG A 121 0.84 10.45 11.09
CA ARG A 121 0.31 10.66 9.73
C ARG A 121 0.81 9.57 8.77
N ARG A 122 2.10 9.25 8.81
CA ARG A 122 2.70 8.20 7.95
C ARG A 122 2.18 6.80 8.29
N CYS A 123 1.95 6.50 9.57
CA CYS A 123 1.29 5.27 10.01
C CYS A 123 -0.13 5.19 9.49
N LEU A 124 -0.93 6.24 9.66
CA LEU A 124 -2.33 6.27 9.19
C LEU A 124 -2.42 6.10 7.67
N ILE A 125 -1.55 6.76 6.90
CA ILE A 125 -1.49 6.55 5.44
C ILE A 125 -1.18 5.09 5.11
N SER A 126 -0.19 4.50 5.78
CA SER A 126 0.19 3.10 5.54
C SER A 126 -0.94 2.14 5.92
N LEU A 127 -1.63 2.41 7.04
CA LEU A 127 -2.77 1.63 7.52
C LEU A 127 -3.96 1.71 6.54
N ILE A 128 -4.31 2.91 6.07
CA ILE A 128 -5.39 3.11 5.10
C ILE A 128 -5.07 2.34 3.81
N LEU A 129 -3.84 2.45 3.30
CA LEU A 129 -3.42 1.71 2.10
C LEU A 129 -3.46 0.19 2.31
N LEU A 130 -3.05 -0.29 3.50
CA LEU A 130 -3.17 -1.70 3.89
C LEU A 130 -4.62 -2.18 3.88
N ILE A 131 -5.54 -1.40 4.48
CA ILE A 131 -6.97 -1.71 4.49
C ILE A 131 -7.52 -1.71 3.06
N SER A 132 -7.17 -0.73 2.24
CA SER A 132 -7.58 -0.69 0.83
C SER A 132 -7.09 -1.89 0.03
N LEU A 133 -5.83 -2.32 0.22
CA LEU A 133 -5.30 -3.54 -0.41
C LEU A 133 -6.01 -4.80 0.09
N TYR A 134 -6.32 -4.88 1.38
CA TYR A 134 -7.03 -6.01 1.94
C TYR A 134 -8.46 -6.12 1.39
N LEU A 135 -9.16 -4.99 1.26
CA LEU A 135 -10.48 -4.94 0.60
C LEU A 135 -10.40 -5.34 -0.88
N LEU A 136 -9.38 -4.87 -1.59
CA LEU A 136 -9.13 -5.25 -2.98
C LEU A 136 -8.86 -6.75 -3.12
N MET A 137 -8.10 -7.34 -2.20
CA MET A 137 -7.86 -8.78 -2.16
C MET A 137 -9.15 -9.57 -1.94
N ILE A 138 -10.02 -9.13 -1.02
CA ILE A 138 -11.34 -9.75 -0.80
C ILE A 138 -12.19 -9.69 -2.08
N LEU A 139 -12.19 -8.55 -2.78
CA LEU A 139 -12.93 -8.37 -4.04
C LEU A 139 -12.38 -9.19 -5.21
N LEU A 140 -11.12 -9.62 -5.16
CA LEU A 140 -10.53 -10.50 -6.18
C LEU A 140 -10.81 -11.97 -5.92
N ILE A 141 -10.92 -12.36 -4.64
CA ILE A 141 -11.13 -13.74 -4.23
C ILE A 141 -12.62 -14.12 -4.29
N ASN A 142 -13.52 -13.17 -4.02
CA ASN A 142 -14.98 -13.34 -4.02
C ASN A 142 -15.61 -12.79 -5.29
#